data_AF-A0A8S9FC81-F1
#
_entry.id   AF-A0A8S9FC81-F1
#
_cell.length_a   1.000
_cell.length_b   1.000
_cell.length_c   1.000
_cell.angle_alpha   90.00
_cell.angle_beta   90.00
_cell.angle_gamma   90.00
#
_symmetry.space_group_name_H-M   'P 1'
#
loop_
_entity.id
_entity.type
_entity.pdbx_description
1 polymer ?
#
loop_
_entity_poly.entity_id
_entity_poly.type
_entity_poly.pdbx_seq_one_letter_code
_entity_poly.pdbx_strand_id
1 'polypeptide(L)'
;GGPQLYAQRLLRLRELREQRERAAATCRERVAARRRGGEERRARAGAEWAAFQARKKAVAVVSLGRRLGGREAAAKAVDRIQAGERDKEERVREARVENLKLKHEIQNLETILKAQGEQVEGQHFMDFELMKKENQKHSEKIDDLSDEILKLKKKVSNTVHILSQFREKLEFVEAENQGRRAELLDMETVLSQKRDILTKTKQARDRLRRNNLKLQQKRGLLGNETLLRDFEEKVDTVELLTQRLETLKCHHAGLILTCRGIQKKIKQANS
;
A
#
# COMPACT_ATOMS: atom_id res chain seq x y z
N GLY A 1 -6.80 48.42 -22.45
CA GLY A 1 -5.74 48.90 -21.54
C GLY A 1 -4.31 48.85 -22.09
N GLY A 2 -3.99 48.06 -23.13
CA GLY A 2 -2.62 47.94 -23.66
C GLY A 2 -1.95 49.20 -24.25
N PRO A 3 -2.62 49.99 -25.12
CA PRO A 3 -1.98 51.14 -25.77
C PRO A 3 -1.68 52.30 -24.81
N GLN A 4 -2.52 52.49 -23.78
CA GLN A 4 -2.31 53.52 -22.75
C GLN A 4 -1.10 53.21 -21.86
N LEU A 5 -0.93 51.94 -21.45
CA LEU A 5 0.23 51.51 -20.66
C LEU A 5 1.54 51.60 -21.47
N TYR A 6 1.48 51.33 -22.77
CA TYR A 6 2.63 51.50 -23.66
C TYR A 6 3.02 52.98 -23.82
N ALA A 7 2.03 53.87 -24.03
CA ALA A 7 2.26 55.31 -24.07
C ALA A 7 2.85 55.86 -22.76
N GLN A 8 2.38 55.38 -21.61
CA GLN A 8 2.90 55.75 -20.30
C GLN A 8 4.36 55.30 -20.09
N ARG A 9 4.72 54.10 -20.56
CA ARG A 9 6.11 53.62 -20.54
C ARG A 9 7.02 54.44 -21.45
N LEU A 10 6.54 54.85 -22.64
CA LEU A 10 7.30 55.71 -23.55
C LEU A 10 7.55 57.10 -22.96
N LEU A 11 6.54 57.70 -22.32
CA LEU A 11 6.68 58.96 -21.59
C LEU A 11 7.72 58.83 -20.47
N ARG A 12 7.64 57.76 -19.68
CA ARG A 12 8.61 57.50 -18.61
C ARG A 12 10.04 57.33 -19.13
N LEU A 13 10.22 56.65 -20.26
CA LEU A 13 11.53 56.53 -20.92
C LEU A 13 12.05 57.88 -21.40
N ARG A 14 11.18 58.75 -21.91
CA ARG A 14 11.55 60.11 -22.34
C ARG A 14 11.98 60.96 -21.14
N GLU A 15 11.21 60.93 -20.04
CA GLU A 15 11.57 61.60 -18.79
C GLU A 15 12.93 61.13 -18.26
N LEU A 16 13.17 59.82 -18.24
CA LEU A 16 14.45 59.25 -17.80
C LEU A 16 15.61 59.67 -18.70
N ARG A 17 15.40 59.78 -20.01
CA ARG A 17 16.41 60.30 -20.95
C ARG A 17 16.73 61.76 -20.67
N GLU A 18 15.71 62.61 -20.54
CA GLU A 18 15.89 64.03 -20.23
C GLU A 18 16.57 64.24 -18.87
N GLN A 19 16.22 63.45 -17.85
CA GLN A 19 16.90 63.45 -16.56
C GLN A 19 18.37 63.05 -16.69
N ARG A 20 18.67 62.01 -17.48
CA ARG A 20 20.05 61.58 -17.75
C ARG A 20 20.86 62.66 -18.47
N GLU A 21 20.26 63.34 -19.44
CA GLU A 21 20.90 64.42 -20.18
C GLU A 21 21.17 65.64 -19.30
N ARG A 22 20.20 66.06 -18.48
CA ARG A 22 20.39 67.14 -17.49
C ARG A 22 21.49 66.79 -16.50
N ALA A 23 21.46 65.59 -15.93
CA ALA A 23 22.49 65.11 -15.02
C ALA A 23 23.88 65.07 -15.68
N ALA A 24 23.96 64.62 -16.94
CA ALA A 24 25.20 64.63 -17.72
C ALA A 24 25.70 66.05 -17.97
N ALA A 25 24.82 66.99 -18.31
CA ALA A 25 25.17 68.40 -18.52
C ALA A 25 25.74 69.03 -17.24
N THR A 26 25.06 68.89 -16.10
CA THR A 26 25.54 69.37 -14.80
C THR A 26 26.89 68.74 -14.43
N CYS A 27 27.07 67.44 -14.71
CA CYS A 27 28.35 66.77 -14.45
C CYS A 27 29.47 67.34 -15.32
N ARG A 28 29.21 67.59 -16.63
CA ARG A 28 30.17 68.23 -17.54
C ARG A 28 30.57 69.62 -17.07
N GLU A 29 29.61 70.44 -16.64
CA GLU A 29 29.88 71.78 -16.09
C GLU A 29 30.75 71.73 -14.84
N ARG A 30 30.47 70.82 -13.90
CA ARG A 30 31.27 70.63 -12.69
C ARG A 30 32.70 70.18 -13.02
N VAL A 31 32.87 69.29 -14.00
CA VAL A 31 34.19 68.87 -14.46
C VAL A 31 34.94 70.05 -15.09
N ALA A 32 34.29 70.83 -15.94
CA ALA A 32 34.89 72.01 -16.56
C ALA A 32 35.31 73.06 -15.52
N ALA A 33 34.45 73.35 -14.53
CA ALA A 33 34.78 74.27 -13.44
C ALA A 33 35.97 73.78 -12.60
N ARG A 34 36.02 72.48 -12.26
CA ARG A 34 37.16 71.89 -11.55
C ARG A 34 38.45 71.93 -12.35
N ARG A 35 38.39 71.71 -13.67
CA ARG A 35 39.55 71.81 -14.57
C ARG A 35 40.12 73.23 -14.58
N ARG A 36 39.27 74.23 -14.82
CA ARG A 36 39.67 75.66 -14.78
C ARG A 36 40.32 76.03 -13.45
N GLY A 37 39.68 75.73 -12.32
CA GLY A 37 40.27 75.99 -11.01
C GLY A 37 41.57 75.20 -10.75
N GLY A 38 41.73 74.02 -11.36
CA GLY A 38 42.96 73.25 -11.32
C GLY A 38 44.10 73.91 -12.11
N GLU A 39 43.81 74.40 -13.31
CA GLU A 39 44.77 75.12 -14.17
C GLU A 39 45.22 76.42 -13.51
N GLU A 40 44.31 77.21 -12.95
CA GLU A 40 44.64 78.43 -12.22
C GLU A 40 45.56 78.15 -11.01
N ARG A 41 45.25 77.13 -10.20
CA ARG A 41 46.11 76.74 -9.08
C ARG A 41 47.49 76.26 -9.53
N ARG A 42 47.57 75.51 -10.63
CA ARG A 42 48.84 75.07 -11.22
C ARG A 42 49.66 76.27 -11.72
N ALA A 43 49.02 77.23 -12.38
CA ALA A 43 49.68 78.44 -12.86
C ALA A 43 50.24 79.27 -11.70
N ARG A 44 49.45 79.48 -10.64
CA ARG A 44 49.90 80.19 -9.43
C ARG A 44 51.08 79.48 -8.75
N ALA A 45 50.96 78.17 -8.51
CA ALA A 45 52.03 77.37 -7.91
C ALA A 45 53.31 77.39 -8.77
N GLY A 46 53.17 77.33 -10.10
CA GLY A 46 54.30 77.44 -11.03
C GLY A 46 55.01 78.79 -10.96
N ALA A 47 54.25 79.89 -10.87
CA ALA A 47 54.82 81.24 -10.74
C ALA A 47 55.55 81.43 -9.41
N GLU A 48 54.93 81.01 -8.29
CA GLU A 48 55.56 81.03 -6.96
C GLU A 48 56.83 80.17 -6.92
N TRP A 49 56.79 78.98 -7.52
CA TRP A 49 57.95 78.09 -7.63
C TRP A 49 59.08 78.70 -8.45
N ALA A 50 58.77 79.33 -9.58
CA ALA A 50 59.76 80.01 -10.41
C ALA A 50 60.43 81.17 -9.65
N ALA A 51 59.64 81.97 -8.92
CA ALA A 51 60.15 83.05 -8.08
C ALA A 51 61.07 82.53 -6.96
N PHE A 52 60.67 81.45 -6.30
CA PHE A 52 61.48 80.79 -5.28
C PHE A 52 62.81 80.27 -5.86
N GLN A 53 62.78 79.60 -7.01
CA GLN A 53 63.97 79.08 -7.68
C GLN A 53 64.93 80.21 -8.12
N ALA A 54 64.39 81.33 -8.60
CA ALA A 54 65.18 82.51 -8.94
C ALA A 54 65.87 83.10 -7.69
N ARG A 55 65.15 83.20 -6.57
CA ARG A 55 65.72 83.65 -5.29
C ARG A 55 66.79 82.70 -4.76
N LYS A 56 66.54 81.39 -4.80
CA LYS A 56 67.51 80.34 -4.43
C LYS A 56 68.78 80.46 -5.27
N LYS A 57 68.65 80.64 -6.59
CA LYS A 57 69.77 80.84 -7.53
C LYS A 57 70.57 82.10 -7.18
N ALA A 58 69.90 83.23 -6.97
CA ALA A 58 70.58 84.49 -6.66
C ALA A 58 71.43 84.40 -5.39
N VAL A 59 70.89 83.81 -4.31
CA VAL A 59 71.61 83.60 -3.05
C VAL A 59 72.79 82.63 -3.24
N ALA A 60 72.56 81.51 -3.92
CA ALA A 60 73.60 80.50 -4.17
C ALA A 60 74.77 81.08 -4.97
N VAL A 61 74.51 81.84 -6.04
CA VAL A 61 75.56 82.46 -6.88
C VAL A 61 76.39 83.48 -6.11
N VAL A 62 75.78 84.29 -5.24
CA VAL A 62 76.51 85.25 -4.38
C VAL A 62 77.40 84.50 -3.38
N SER A 63 76.87 83.44 -2.76
CA SER A 63 77.63 82.67 -1.75
C SER A 63 78.79 81.87 -2.33
N LEU A 64 78.62 81.31 -3.54
CA LEU A 64 79.60 80.46 -4.21
C LEU A 64 80.58 81.24 -5.09
N GLY A 65 80.22 82.46 -5.50
CA GLY A 65 81.04 83.30 -6.39
C GLY A 65 82.42 83.62 -5.83
N ARG A 66 82.56 83.73 -4.50
CA ARG A 66 83.86 83.91 -3.83
C ARG A 66 84.72 82.65 -3.81
N ARG A 67 84.12 81.46 -3.90
CA ARG A 67 84.82 80.15 -3.76
C ARG A 67 85.17 79.50 -5.09
N LEU A 68 84.39 79.75 -6.15
CA LEU A 68 84.50 79.06 -7.45
C LEU A 68 85.13 79.91 -8.56
N GLY A 69 85.86 80.97 -8.21
CA GLY A 69 86.61 81.78 -9.18
C GLY A 69 85.77 82.80 -9.97
N GLY A 70 84.63 83.24 -9.42
CA GLY A 70 83.82 84.32 -10.01
C GLY A 70 82.33 84.01 -10.12
N ARG A 71 81.54 85.04 -10.40
CA ARG A 71 80.07 84.98 -10.47
C ARG A 71 79.58 84.04 -11.57
N GLU A 72 80.26 84.00 -12.72
CA GLU A 72 79.85 83.17 -13.86
C GLU A 72 80.09 81.67 -13.62
N ALA A 73 81.24 81.31 -13.03
CA ALA A 73 81.55 79.93 -12.67
C ALA A 73 80.57 79.40 -11.62
N ALA A 74 80.23 80.22 -10.62
CA ALA A 74 79.20 79.91 -9.63
C ALA A 74 77.80 79.79 -10.25
N ALA A 75 77.43 80.65 -11.20
CA ALA A 75 76.15 80.56 -11.92
C ALA A 75 76.02 79.25 -12.69
N LYS A 76 77.05 78.84 -13.44
CA LYS A 76 77.08 77.56 -14.18
C LYS A 76 76.98 76.36 -13.24
N ALA A 77 77.65 76.39 -12.09
CA ALA A 77 77.58 75.31 -11.10
C ALA A 77 76.18 75.20 -10.47
N VAL A 78 75.56 76.32 -10.09
CA VAL A 78 74.20 76.35 -9.53
C VAL A 78 73.17 75.90 -10.57
N ASP A 79 73.32 76.28 -11.83
CA ASP A 79 72.43 75.84 -12.91
C ASP A 79 72.46 74.32 -13.11
N ARG A 80 73.64 73.69 -13.03
CA ARG A 80 73.76 72.22 -13.09
C ARG A 80 73.06 71.54 -11.91
N ILE A 81 73.18 72.10 -10.71
CA ILE A 81 72.52 71.55 -9.50
C ILE A 81 71.00 71.72 -9.61
N GLN A 82 70.51 72.90 -9.99
CA GLN A 82 69.08 73.15 -10.16
C GLN A 82 68.46 72.30 -11.27
N ALA A 83 69.18 72.03 -12.36
CA ALA A 83 68.73 71.09 -13.38
C ALA A 83 68.55 69.68 -12.79
N GLY A 84 69.56 69.17 -12.07
CA GLY A 84 69.47 67.85 -11.44
C GLY A 84 68.40 67.75 -10.33
N GLU A 85 68.14 68.83 -9.60
CA GLU A 85 67.03 68.91 -8.64
C GLU A 85 65.67 68.83 -9.35
N ARG A 86 65.50 69.55 -10.47
CA ARG A 86 64.27 69.51 -11.28
C ARG A 86 63.98 68.12 -11.82
N ASP A 87 64.99 67.45 -12.37
CA ASP A 87 64.85 66.09 -12.91
C ASP A 87 64.43 65.10 -11.80
N LYS A 88 64.99 65.24 -10.60
CA LYS A 88 64.61 64.41 -9.45
C LYS A 88 63.19 64.72 -8.96
N GLU A 89 62.81 65.99 -8.89
CA GLU A 89 61.45 66.39 -8.51
C GLU A 89 60.40 65.91 -9.50
N GLU A 90 60.70 65.90 -10.80
CA GLU A 90 59.83 65.35 -11.83
C GLU A 90 59.61 63.85 -11.64
N ARG A 91 60.69 63.08 -11.48
CA ARG A 91 60.60 61.64 -11.18
C ARG A 91 59.80 61.35 -9.91
N VAL A 92 59.98 62.14 -8.86
CA VAL A 92 59.20 61.99 -7.61
C VAL A 92 57.73 62.32 -7.84
N ARG A 93 57.42 63.34 -8.65
CA ARG A 93 56.05 63.72 -8.99
C ARG A 93 55.35 62.61 -9.79
N GLU A 94 56.02 62.06 -10.79
CA GLU A 94 55.53 60.92 -11.57
C GLU A 94 55.27 59.71 -10.67
N ALA A 95 56.24 59.32 -9.85
CA ALA A 95 56.10 58.21 -8.91
C ALA A 95 54.94 58.42 -7.91
N ARG A 96 54.71 59.66 -7.45
CA ARG A 96 53.57 59.98 -6.57
C ARG A 96 52.24 59.85 -7.30
N VAL A 97 52.16 60.28 -8.55
CA VAL A 97 50.94 60.11 -9.37
C VAL A 97 50.65 58.63 -9.58
N GLU A 98 51.65 57.83 -9.93
CA GLU A 98 51.49 56.37 -10.06
C GLU A 98 51.10 55.71 -8.74
N ASN A 99 51.73 56.09 -7.62
CA ASN A 99 51.34 55.58 -6.30
C ASN A 99 49.88 55.92 -5.94
N LEU A 100 49.42 57.12 -6.28
CA LEU A 100 48.02 57.50 -6.08
C LEU A 100 47.08 56.68 -6.96
N LYS A 101 47.43 56.44 -8.23
CA LYS A 101 46.63 55.58 -9.13
C LYS A 101 46.51 54.16 -8.58
N LEU A 102 47.65 53.55 -8.22
CA LEU A 102 47.70 52.19 -7.66
C LEU A 102 46.89 52.09 -6.36
N LYS A 103 46.98 53.09 -5.47
CA LYS A 103 46.16 53.12 -4.25
C LYS A 103 44.66 53.13 -4.54
N HIS A 104 44.22 53.91 -5.53
CA HIS A 104 42.80 53.93 -5.92
C HIS A 104 42.38 52.60 -6.54
N GLU A 105 43.24 51.98 -7.35
CA GLU A 105 42.97 50.69 -7.96
C GLU A 105 42.87 49.58 -6.92
N ILE A 106 43.78 49.54 -5.94
CA ILE A 106 43.71 48.62 -4.80
C ILE A 106 42.40 48.81 -4.04
N GLN A 107 42.05 50.05 -3.68
CA GLN A 107 40.79 50.34 -2.99
C GLN A 107 39.56 49.87 -3.78
N ASN A 108 39.54 50.11 -5.10
CA ASN A 108 38.45 49.64 -5.96
C ASN A 108 38.38 48.12 -5.96
N LEU A 109 39.50 47.42 -6.13
CA LEU A 109 39.55 45.96 -6.13
C LEU A 109 39.12 45.39 -4.77
N GLU A 110 39.54 45.99 -3.65
CA GLU A 110 39.11 45.62 -2.31
C GLU A 110 37.60 45.76 -2.13
N THR A 111 36.99 46.86 -2.61
CA THR A 111 35.53 47.03 -2.54
C THR A 111 34.78 45.99 -3.37
N ILE A 112 35.29 45.63 -4.55
CA ILE A 112 34.69 44.60 -5.41
C ILE A 112 34.81 43.23 -4.74
N LEU A 113 36.00 42.89 -4.22
CA LEU A 113 36.24 41.63 -3.53
C LEU A 113 35.36 41.47 -2.30
N LYS A 114 35.19 42.54 -1.50
CA LYS A 114 34.27 42.51 -0.34
C LYS A 114 32.83 42.26 -0.75
N ALA A 115 32.34 42.99 -1.76
CA ALA A 115 30.97 42.81 -2.25
C ALA A 115 30.74 41.39 -2.81
N GLN A 116 31.73 40.83 -3.52
CA GLN A 116 31.67 39.45 -4.01
C GLN A 116 31.71 38.43 -2.86
N GLY A 117 32.57 38.64 -1.86
CA GLY A 117 32.66 37.77 -0.68
C GLY A 117 31.36 37.72 0.10
N GLU A 118 30.78 38.87 0.43
CA GLU A 118 29.49 38.98 1.13
C GLU A 118 28.35 38.31 0.33
N GLN A 119 28.33 38.46 -0.99
CA GLN A 119 27.34 37.81 -1.85
C GLN A 119 27.50 36.28 -1.85
N VAL A 120 28.73 35.79 -1.95
CA VAL A 120 29.04 34.35 -1.97
C VAL A 120 28.73 33.71 -0.61
N GLU A 121 29.09 34.36 0.50
CA GLU A 121 28.73 33.93 1.85
C GLU A 121 27.21 33.89 2.05
N GLY A 122 26.49 34.92 1.56
CA GLY A 122 25.03 34.95 1.58
C GLY A 122 24.40 33.81 0.76
N GLN A 123 24.97 33.49 -0.40
CA GLN A 123 24.51 32.35 -1.21
C GLN A 123 24.76 31.01 -0.50
N HIS A 124 25.97 30.78 0.02
CA HIS A 124 26.30 29.57 0.77
C HIS A 124 25.42 29.40 2.01
N PHE A 125 25.10 30.50 2.71
CA PHE A 125 24.17 30.48 3.83
C PHE A 125 22.75 30.06 3.40
N MET A 126 22.24 30.61 2.30
CA MET A 126 20.93 30.21 1.76
C MET A 126 20.90 28.73 1.35
N ASP A 127 21.94 28.26 0.67
CA ASP A 127 22.07 26.85 0.25
C ASP A 127 22.10 25.92 1.46
N PHE A 128 22.84 26.30 2.51
CA PHE A 128 22.89 25.54 3.77
C PHE A 128 21.53 25.48 4.47
N GLU A 129 20.83 26.61 4.60
CA GLU A 129 19.49 26.66 5.18
C GLU A 129 18.47 25.87 4.35
N LEU A 130 18.61 25.84 3.02
CA LEU A 130 17.77 25.01 2.15
C LEU A 130 18.01 23.53 2.41
N MET A 131 19.27 23.09 2.39
CA MET A 131 19.66 21.71 2.70
C MET A 131 19.16 21.26 4.08
N LYS A 132 19.22 22.15 5.07
CA LYS A 132 18.69 21.88 6.42
C LYS A 132 17.17 21.66 6.42
N LYS A 133 16.41 22.48 5.69
CA LYS A 133 14.95 22.30 5.54
C LYS A 133 14.60 21.02 4.80
N GLU A 134 15.35 20.69 3.74
CA GLU A 134 15.14 19.46 2.99
C GLU A 134 15.42 18.23 3.84
N ASN A 135 16.53 18.20 4.59
CA ASN A 135 16.84 17.13 5.53
C ASN A 135 15.77 16.98 6.60
N GLN A 136 15.28 18.08 7.17
CA GLN A 136 14.19 18.05 8.15
C GLN A 136 12.93 17.42 7.57
N LYS A 137 12.53 17.83 6.36
CA LYS A 137 11.38 17.26 5.65
C LYS A 137 11.55 15.76 5.34
N HIS A 138 12.76 15.35 4.98
CA HIS A 138 13.06 13.94 4.77
C HIS A 138 12.99 13.13 6.07
N SER A 139 13.50 13.68 7.18
CA SER A 139 13.41 13.06 8.51
C SER A 139 11.95 12.88 8.93
N GLU A 140 11.13 13.92 8.84
CA GLU A 140 9.69 13.86 9.15
C GLU A 140 8.99 12.76 8.35
N LYS A 141 9.30 12.66 7.05
CA LYS A 141 8.72 11.62 6.19
C LYS A 141 9.18 10.20 6.58
N ILE A 142 10.42 10.04 7.04
CA ILE A 142 10.92 8.75 7.55
C ILE A 142 10.17 8.38 8.84
N ASP A 143 9.92 9.34 9.71
CA ASP A 143 9.21 9.12 10.96
C ASP A 143 7.74 8.72 10.70
N ASP A 144 7.04 9.44 9.80
CA ASP A 144 5.67 9.10 9.39
C ASP A 144 5.58 7.68 8.82
N LEU A 145 6.49 7.31 7.92
CA LEU A 145 6.54 5.97 7.34
C LEU A 145 6.87 4.90 8.38
N SER A 146 7.75 5.21 9.33
CA SER A 146 8.09 4.29 10.43
C SER A 146 6.89 4.02 11.31
N ASP A 147 6.10 5.04 11.63
CA ASP A 147 4.85 4.92 12.37
C ASP A 147 3.79 4.11 11.61
N GLU A 148 3.67 4.30 10.29
CA GLU A 148 2.81 3.48 9.44
C GLU A 148 3.23 2.02 9.43
N ILE A 149 4.53 1.74 9.30
CA ILE A 149 5.08 0.38 9.37
C ILE A 149 4.76 -0.26 10.72
N LEU A 150 4.91 0.47 11.83
CA LEU A 150 4.57 -0.04 13.17
C LEU A 150 3.07 -0.36 13.28
N LYS A 151 2.20 0.52 12.78
CA LYS A 151 0.74 0.28 12.73
C LYS A 151 0.42 -0.97 11.91
N LEU A 152 1.05 -1.15 10.75
CA LEU A 152 0.86 -2.33 9.90
C LEU A 152 1.37 -3.61 10.57
N LYS A 153 2.56 -3.59 11.18
CA LYS A 153 3.09 -4.73 11.94
C LYS A 153 2.14 -5.15 13.07
N LYS A 154 1.54 -4.19 13.79
CA LYS A 154 0.54 -4.46 14.83
C LYS A 154 -0.73 -5.10 14.23
N LYS A 155 -1.23 -4.59 13.10
CA LYS A 155 -2.37 -5.20 12.39
C LYS A 155 -2.07 -6.64 11.97
N VAL A 156 -0.90 -6.89 11.38
CA VAL A 156 -0.47 -8.24 10.96
C VAL A 156 -0.38 -9.18 12.15
N SER A 157 0.23 -8.75 13.26
CA SER A 157 0.31 -9.55 14.49
C SER A 157 -1.08 -9.91 15.04
N ASN A 158 -1.99 -8.94 15.08
CA ASN A 158 -3.37 -9.18 15.49
C ASN A 158 -4.08 -10.17 14.56
N THR A 159 -3.93 -10.03 13.24
CA THR A 159 -4.54 -10.97 12.29
C THR A 159 -3.97 -12.38 12.42
N VAL A 160 -2.67 -12.53 12.65
CA VAL A 160 -2.04 -13.84 12.88
C VAL A 160 -2.59 -14.47 14.16
N HIS A 161 -2.74 -13.69 15.23
CA HIS A 161 -3.33 -14.18 16.47
C HIS A 161 -4.78 -14.66 16.27
N ILE A 162 -5.60 -13.86 15.58
CA ILE A 162 -6.97 -14.21 15.24
C ILE A 162 -7.01 -15.49 14.38
N LEU A 163 -6.17 -15.59 13.35
CA LEU A 163 -6.07 -16.79 12.50
C LEU A 163 -5.67 -18.02 13.30
N SER A 164 -4.76 -17.89 14.27
CA SER A 164 -4.39 -18.99 15.18
C SER A 164 -5.60 -19.48 15.98
N GLN A 165 -6.36 -18.56 16.58
CA GLN A 165 -7.59 -18.91 17.31
C GLN A 165 -8.64 -19.59 16.42
N PHE A 166 -8.79 -19.13 15.17
CA PHE A 166 -9.71 -19.76 14.22
C PHE A 166 -9.25 -21.15 13.80
N ARG A 167 -7.94 -21.34 13.62
CA ARG A 167 -7.36 -22.65 13.33
C ARG A 167 -7.61 -23.65 14.46
N GLU A 168 -7.37 -23.25 15.72
CA GLU A 168 -7.64 -24.10 16.89
C GLU A 168 -9.13 -24.47 16.99
N LYS A 169 -10.03 -23.51 16.77
CA LYS A 169 -11.49 -23.78 16.74
C LYS A 169 -11.87 -24.73 15.62
N LEU A 170 -11.26 -24.58 14.43
CA LEU A 170 -11.52 -25.46 13.31
C LEU A 170 -11.05 -26.88 13.61
N GLU A 171 -9.83 -27.06 14.11
CA GLU A 171 -9.27 -28.36 14.50
C GLU A 171 -10.16 -29.04 15.57
N PHE A 172 -10.67 -28.28 16.54
CA PHE A 172 -11.61 -28.79 17.54
C PHE A 172 -12.94 -29.27 16.92
N VAL A 173 -13.55 -28.46 16.05
CA VAL A 173 -14.82 -28.82 15.39
C VAL A 173 -14.64 -30.00 14.44
N GLU A 174 -13.52 -30.09 13.73
CA GLU A 174 -13.19 -31.22 12.86
C GLU A 174 -13.06 -32.51 13.67
N ALA A 175 -12.40 -32.49 14.82
CA ALA A 175 -12.30 -33.63 15.71
C ALA A 175 -13.68 -34.09 16.23
N GLU A 176 -14.53 -33.14 16.63
CA GLU A 176 -15.90 -33.45 17.08
C GLU A 176 -16.77 -34.05 15.95
N ASN A 177 -16.62 -33.53 14.73
CA ASN A 177 -17.31 -34.04 13.55
C ASN A 177 -16.86 -35.45 13.19
N GLN A 178 -15.55 -35.74 13.29
CA GLN A 178 -15.03 -37.10 13.13
C GLN A 178 -15.62 -38.06 14.16
N GLY A 179 -15.72 -37.65 15.43
CA GLY A 179 -16.37 -38.42 16.48
C GLY A 179 -17.83 -38.74 16.16
N ARG A 180 -18.63 -37.72 15.80
CA ARG A 180 -20.03 -37.90 15.41
C ARG A 180 -20.20 -38.81 14.19
N ARG A 181 -19.29 -38.74 13.21
CA ARG A 181 -19.32 -39.64 12.04
C ARG A 181 -19.08 -41.09 12.43
N ALA A 182 -18.18 -41.35 13.39
CA ALA A 182 -17.98 -42.69 13.92
C ALA A 182 -19.23 -43.20 14.64
N GLU A 183 -19.85 -42.38 15.50
CA GLU A 183 -21.11 -42.72 16.18
C GLU A 183 -22.24 -43.03 15.20
N LEU A 184 -22.38 -42.24 14.13
CA LEU A 184 -23.36 -42.51 13.07
C LEU A 184 -23.12 -43.86 12.39
N LEU A 185 -21.86 -44.16 12.05
CA LEU A 185 -21.51 -45.43 11.43
C LEU A 185 -21.85 -46.62 12.35
N ASP A 186 -21.53 -46.51 13.64
CA ASP A 186 -21.89 -47.52 14.64
C ASP A 186 -23.41 -47.72 14.72
N MET A 187 -24.20 -46.64 14.76
CA MET A 187 -25.65 -46.72 14.75
C MET A 187 -26.19 -47.35 13.45
N GLU A 188 -25.61 -47.03 12.29
CA GLU A 188 -25.98 -47.64 11.02
C GLU A 188 -25.71 -49.14 11.00
N THR A 189 -24.58 -49.59 11.57
CA THR A 189 -24.28 -51.02 11.68
C THR A 189 -25.30 -51.74 12.57
N VAL A 190 -25.63 -51.17 13.74
CA VAL A 190 -26.63 -51.72 14.66
C VAL A 190 -28.00 -51.76 13.98
N LEU A 191 -28.37 -50.69 13.27
CA LEU A 191 -29.64 -50.61 12.57
C LEU A 191 -29.73 -51.64 11.45
N SER A 192 -28.65 -51.85 10.69
CA SER A 192 -28.55 -52.92 9.69
C SER A 192 -28.75 -54.30 10.31
N GLN A 193 -28.05 -54.59 11.42
CA GLN A 193 -28.23 -55.86 12.15
C GLN A 193 -29.68 -56.03 12.63
N LYS A 194 -30.32 -54.99 13.17
CA LYS A 194 -31.73 -55.04 13.60
C LYS A 194 -32.68 -55.26 12.42
N ARG A 195 -32.42 -54.67 11.25
CA ARG A 195 -33.18 -54.92 10.01
C ARG A 195 -33.07 -56.38 9.56
N ASP A 196 -31.88 -56.98 9.64
CA ASP A 196 -31.66 -58.39 9.31
C ASP A 196 -32.41 -59.33 10.25
N ILE A 197 -32.31 -59.08 11.57
CA ILE A 197 -33.05 -59.86 12.58
C ILE A 197 -34.55 -59.76 12.33
N LEU A 198 -35.08 -58.55 12.13
CA LEU A 198 -36.49 -58.34 11.85
C LEU A 198 -36.94 -59.10 10.59
N THR A 199 -36.13 -59.09 9.54
CA THR A 199 -36.42 -59.81 8.29
C THR A 199 -36.48 -61.32 8.53
N LYS A 200 -35.50 -61.89 9.25
CA LYS A 200 -35.48 -63.31 9.64
C LYS A 200 -36.70 -63.69 10.49
N THR A 201 -37.06 -62.86 11.47
CA THR A 201 -38.24 -63.10 12.33
C THR A 201 -39.54 -63.02 11.54
N LYS A 202 -39.69 -62.06 10.61
CA LYS A 202 -40.85 -61.98 9.71
C LYS A 202 -40.97 -63.24 8.84
N GLN A 203 -39.87 -63.70 8.25
CA GLN A 203 -39.84 -64.94 7.46
C GLN A 203 -40.23 -66.16 8.29
N ALA A 204 -39.73 -66.28 9.53
CA ALA A 204 -40.08 -67.37 10.44
C ALA A 204 -41.57 -67.34 10.80
N ARG A 205 -42.11 -66.17 11.16
CA ARG A 205 -43.55 -65.97 11.38
C ARG A 205 -44.37 -66.38 10.16
N ASP A 206 -43.95 -65.98 8.96
CA ASP A 206 -44.69 -66.29 7.73
C ASP A 206 -44.60 -67.78 7.35
N ARG A 207 -43.50 -68.45 7.69
CA ARG A 207 -43.40 -69.92 7.60
C ARG A 207 -44.34 -70.60 8.60
N LEU A 208 -44.39 -70.15 9.85
CA LEU A 208 -45.32 -70.67 10.86
C LEU A 208 -46.77 -70.46 10.46
N ARG A 209 -47.13 -69.27 9.93
CA ARG A 209 -48.48 -69.00 9.39
C ARG A 209 -48.84 -69.95 8.26
N ARG A 210 -47.95 -70.16 7.29
CA ARG A 210 -48.16 -71.12 6.19
C ARG A 210 -48.31 -72.55 6.69
N ASN A 211 -47.50 -72.96 7.66
CA ASN A 211 -47.58 -74.30 8.25
C ASN A 211 -48.88 -74.48 9.05
N ASN A 212 -49.29 -73.47 9.83
CA ASN A 212 -50.54 -73.48 10.58
C ASN A 212 -51.74 -73.62 9.61
N LEU A 213 -51.76 -72.85 8.52
CA LEU A 213 -52.78 -72.97 7.49
C LEU A 213 -52.81 -74.38 6.85
N LYS A 214 -51.65 -74.95 6.52
CA LYS A 214 -51.56 -76.33 6.00
C LYS A 214 -52.05 -77.36 7.01
N LEU A 215 -51.74 -77.18 8.29
CA LEU A 215 -52.22 -78.07 9.36
C LEU A 215 -53.73 -77.95 9.55
N GLN A 216 -54.28 -76.73 9.52
CA GLN A 216 -55.72 -76.51 9.53
C GLN A 216 -56.40 -77.19 8.34
N GLN A 217 -55.84 -77.08 7.13
CA GLN A 217 -56.34 -77.79 5.95
C GLN A 217 -56.29 -79.33 6.11
N LYS A 218 -55.17 -79.87 6.64
CA LYS A 218 -55.02 -81.31 6.89
C LYS A 218 -55.90 -81.84 8.01
N ARG A 219 -56.27 -81.00 8.98
CA ARG A 219 -57.12 -81.37 10.11
C ARG A 219 -58.52 -81.80 9.65
N GLY A 220 -58.96 -81.41 8.45
CA GLY A 220 -60.23 -81.87 7.87
C GLY A 220 -61.40 -81.68 8.83
N LEU A 221 -62.18 -82.75 9.06
CA LEU A 221 -63.32 -82.75 9.99
C LEU A 221 -62.90 -82.67 11.47
N LEU A 222 -61.67 -83.10 11.84
CA LEU A 222 -61.14 -83.06 13.22
C LEU A 222 -61.07 -81.66 13.83
N GLY A 223 -61.28 -80.62 13.02
CA GLY A 223 -61.37 -79.22 13.44
C GLY A 223 -62.78 -78.75 13.77
N ASN A 224 -63.81 -79.40 13.24
CA ASN A 224 -65.20 -79.02 13.37
C ASN A 224 -65.97 -80.13 14.09
N GLU A 225 -66.07 -80.00 15.41
CA GLU A 225 -66.70 -80.98 16.29
C GLU A 225 -68.15 -81.28 15.89
N THR A 226 -68.90 -80.26 15.42
CA THR A 226 -70.29 -80.41 14.97
C THR A 226 -70.41 -81.36 13.78
N LEU A 227 -69.58 -81.17 12.75
CA LEU A 227 -69.58 -82.01 11.55
C LEU A 227 -69.09 -83.43 11.84
N LEU A 228 -68.24 -83.60 12.87
CA LEU A 228 -67.76 -84.90 13.32
C LEU A 228 -68.85 -85.70 14.01
N ARG A 229 -69.59 -85.07 14.94
CA ARG A 229 -70.75 -85.68 15.59
C ARG A 229 -71.85 -86.04 14.58
N ASP A 230 -72.12 -85.15 13.63
CA ASP A 230 -73.08 -85.44 12.55
C ASP A 230 -72.64 -86.67 11.74
N PHE A 231 -71.34 -86.80 11.45
CA PHE A 231 -70.82 -87.96 10.72
C PHE A 231 -70.95 -89.25 11.53
N GLU A 232 -70.62 -89.22 12.83
CA GLU A 232 -70.81 -90.34 13.76
C GLU A 232 -72.28 -90.78 13.79
N GLU A 233 -73.22 -89.84 13.97
CA GLU A 233 -74.65 -90.14 13.92
C GLU A 233 -75.07 -90.74 12.57
N LYS A 234 -74.53 -90.24 11.44
CA LYS A 234 -74.84 -90.82 10.13
C LYS A 234 -74.29 -92.23 10.00
N VAL A 235 -73.09 -92.52 10.49
CA VAL A 235 -72.54 -93.88 10.50
C VAL A 235 -73.42 -94.81 11.33
N ASP A 236 -73.81 -94.40 12.55
CA ASP A 236 -74.70 -95.17 13.41
C ASP A 236 -76.05 -95.45 12.73
N THR A 237 -76.62 -94.45 12.03
CA THR A 237 -77.87 -94.65 11.28
C THR A 237 -77.70 -95.63 10.11
N VAL A 238 -76.55 -95.61 9.42
CA VAL A 238 -76.26 -96.54 8.33
C VAL A 238 -76.09 -97.97 8.86
N GLU A 239 -75.40 -98.15 9.98
CA GLU A 239 -75.27 -99.46 10.62
C GLU A 239 -76.65 -100.02 11.00
N LEU A 240 -77.49 -99.20 11.63
CA LEU A 240 -78.86 -99.58 11.97
C LEU A 240 -79.68 -99.96 10.71
N LEU A 241 -79.58 -99.18 9.64
CA LEU A 241 -80.25 -99.48 8.37
C LEU A 241 -79.71 -100.77 7.72
N THR A 242 -78.42 -101.04 7.85
CA THR A 242 -77.78 -102.26 7.31
C THR A 242 -78.25 -103.49 8.07
N GLN A 243 -78.27 -103.44 9.40
CA GLN A 243 -78.86 -104.50 10.23
C GLN A 243 -80.33 -104.72 9.87
N ARG A 244 -81.10 -103.63 9.67
CA ARG A 244 -82.49 -103.72 9.24
C ARG A 244 -82.63 -104.39 7.87
N LEU A 245 -81.72 -104.08 6.93
CA LEU A 245 -81.68 -104.68 5.61
C LEU A 245 -81.32 -106.18 5.67
N GLU A 246 -80.40 -106.58 6.56
CA GLU A 246 -80.09 -107.99 6.84
C GLU A 246 -81.29 -108.72 7.43
N THR A 247 -81.97 -108.15 8.44
CA THR A 247 -83.19 -108.76 8.99
C THR A 247 -84.28 -108.91 7.93
N LEU A 248 -84.41 -107.94 7.02
CA LEU A 248 -85.36 -107.99 5.91
C LEU A 248 -84.96 -109.04 4.86
N LYS A 249 -83.66 -109.22 4.58
CA LYS A 249 -83.14 -110.31 3.74
C LYS A 249 -83.42 -111.66 4.37
N CYS A 250 -83.20 -111.82 5.67
CA CYS A 250 -83.55 -113.03 6.42
C CYS A 250 -85.06 -113.30 6.38
N HIS A 251 -85.88 -112.27 6.54
CA HIS A 251 -87.34 -112.37 6.42
C HIS A 251 -87.79 -112.75 5.00
N HIS A 252 -87.19 -112.16 3.97
CA HIS A 252 -87.47 -112.49 2.58
C HIS A 252 -87.03 -113.93 2.23
N ALA A 253 -85.89 -114.39 2.74
CA ALA A 253 -85.46 -115.77 2.64
C ALA A 253 -86.46 -116.72 3.34
N GLY A 254 -86.98 -116.32 4.51
CA GLY A 254 -88.07 -117.01 5.21
C GLY A 254 -89.37 -117.06 4.38
N LEU A 255 -89.75 -115.96 3.74
CA LEU A 255 -90.92 -115.88 2.87
C LEU A 255 -90.77 -116.72 1.59
N ILE A 256 -89.58 -116.78 1.01
CA ILE A 256 -89.26 -117.68 -0.13
C ILE A 256 -89.42 -119.16 0.30
N LEU A 257 -89.00 -119.50 1.53
CA LEU A 257 -89.20 -120.85 2.08
C LEU A 257 -90.69 -121.15 2.31
N THR A 258 -91.48 -120.20 2.80
CA THR A 258 -92.94 -120.38 2.96
C THR A 258 -93.68 -120.41 1.61
N CYS A 259 -93.26 -119.63 0.61
CA CYS A 259 -93.79 -119.69 -0.75
C CYS A 259 -93.46 -121.02 -1.43
N ARG A 260 -92.27 -121.60 -1.20
CA ARG A 260 -91.94 -122.98 -1.60
C ARG A 260 -92.81 -124.02 -0.88
N GLY A 261 -93.15 -123.79 0.39
CA GLY A 261 -94.08 -124.62 1.16
C GLY A 261 -95.52 -124.56 0.62
N ILE A 262 -95.99 -123.38 0.23
CA ILE A 262 -97.32 -123.17 -0.38
C ILE A 262 -97.35 -123.72 -1.81
N GLN A 263 -96.28 -123.60 -2.60
CA GLN A 263 -96.16 -124.27 -3.90
C GLN A 263 -96.18 -125.81 -3.80
N LYS A 264 -95.66 -126.40 -2.70
CA LYS A 264 -95.80 -127.83 -2.43
C LYS A 264 -97.23 -128.22 -2.02
N LYS A 265 -97.95 -127.37 -1.28
CA LYS A 265 -99.37 -127.59 -0.93
C LYS A 265 -100.33 -127.40 -2.12
N ILE A 266 -100.04 -126.50 -3.05
CA ILE A 266 -100.79 -126.32 -4.31
C ILE A 266 -100.58 -127.50 -5.27
N LYS A 267 -99.40 -128.14 -5.25
CA LYS A 267 -99.16 -129.39 -6.01
C LYS A 267 -99.84 -130.63 -5.44
N GLN A 268 -100.24 -130.63 -4.16
CA GLN A 268 -100.98 -131.72 -3.51
C GLN A 268 -102.52 -131.56 -3.57
N ALA A 269 -103.04 -130.41 -4.01
CA ALA A 269 -104.47 -130.14 -4.14
C ALA A 269 -105.02 -130.28 -5.58
N ASN A 270 -104.17 -130.63 -6.55
CA ASN A 270 -104.53 -130.93 -7.93
C ASN A 270 -104.22 -132.41 -8.29
N SER A 271 -104.46 -133.31 -7.34
CA SER A 271 -104.51 -134.77 -7.53
C SER A 271 -105.84 -135.29 -6.98
#